data_AF-A0A353Z1N5-F1
#
_entry.id   AF-A0A353Z1N5-F1
#
_cell.length_a   1.000
_cell.length_b   1.000
_cell.length_c   1.000
_cell.angle_alpha   90.00
_cell.angle_beta   90.00
_cell.angle_gamma   90.00
#
_symmetry.space_group_name_H-M   'P 1'
#
loop_
_entity.id
_entity.type
_entity.pdbx_description
1 polymer ?
#
loop_
_entity_poly.entity_id
_entity_poly.type
_entity_poly.pdbx_seq_one_letter_code
_entity_poly.pdbx_strand_id
1 'polypeptide(L)'
;MRKIGKILLNDRFILGLIIANSIVIFLQGFELTKLLKTYLILVDNLITLIFLFELIVKLNSFGFKGYVKSNWNIFDAILIILALPSLYFWLFNGESHQLDYLLVLRIARVFKFFRFIHFFPKIDHLINGVQRALKASIVVLLGFLVYNFVISVLSCFFYRDIAPEYFSNPLVSFYSIFKIFTVEGWYEIPDFISTNSNETIGFLTKIYFVLIVITGGVFGLSLVNSIFVDAMVSDNNDDLEKKIEILEKKIDILIDKQLNK
;
A
#
# COMPACT_ATOMS: atom_id res chain seq x y z
N MET A 1 -30.70 -11.41 22.54
CA MET A 1 -29.80 -11.13 21.38
C MET A 1 -29.70 -9.65 20.98
N ARG A 2 -30.71 -8.80 21.21
CA ARG A 2 -30.73 -7.38 20.73
C ARG A 2 -29.72 -6.41 21.38
N LYS A 3 -29.24 -6.65 22.60
CA LYS A 3 -28.29 -5.76 23.31
C LYS A 3 -26.82 -6.01 22.95
N ILE A 4 -26.41 -7.28 22.86
CA ILE A 4 -25.02 -7.66 22.52
C ILE A 4 -24.67 -7.25 21.08
N GLY A 5 -25.60 -7.45 20.13
CA GLY A 5 -25.40 -7.01 18.76
C GLY A 5 -25.19 -5.49 18.64
N LYS A 6 -25.86 -4.68 19.45
CA LYS A 6 -25.67 -3.21 19.46
C LYS A 6 -24.29 -2.78 19.97
N ILE A 7 -23.67 -3.54 20.87
CA ILE A 7 -22.32 -3.26 21.37
C ILE A 7 -21.29 -3.63 20.30
N LEU A 8 -21.45 -4.78 19.64
CA LEU A 8 -20.57 -5.21 18.56
C LEU A 8 -20.70 -4.36 17.28
N LEU A 9 -21.83 -3.68 17.10
CA LEU A 9 -22.05 -2.71 16.02
C LEU A 9 -21.59 -1.28 16.40
N ASN A 10 -21.01 -1.08 17.60
CA ASN A 10 -20.52 0.24 18.00
C ASN A 10 -19.08 0.43 17.52
N ASP A 11 -18.92 1.34 16.56
CA ASP A 11 -17.64 1.71 15.97
C ASP A 11 -16.56 2.06 17.00
N ARG A 12 -16.89 2.79 18.06
CA ARG A 12 -15.91 3.18 19.09
C ARG A 12 -15.40 1.98 19.88
N PHE A 13 -16.27 1.00 20.14
CA PHE A 13 -15.90 -0.22 20.85
C PHE A 13 -15.00 -1.09 20.00
N ILE A 14 -15.34 -1.29 18.72
CA ILE A 14 -14.51 -2.04 17.77
C ILE A 14 -13.16 -1.38 17.56
N LEU A 15 -13.11 -0.05 17.42
CA LEU A 15 -11.84 0.69 17.34
C LEU A 15 -10.97 0.48 18.58
N GLY A 16 -11.57 0.54 19.78
CA GLY A 16 -10.86 0.24 21.03
C GLY A 16 -10.27 -1.17 21.06
N LEU A 17 -11.01 -2.18 20.57
CA LEU A 17 -10.52 -3.54 20.44
C LEU A 17 -9.39 -3.68 19.42
N ILE A 18 -9.45 -2.97 18.29
CA ILE A 18 -8.38 -2.97 17.27
C ILE A 18 -7.10 -2.39 17.88
N ILE A 19 -7.18 -1.26 18.58
CA ILE A 19 -6.03 -0.63 19.24
C ILE A 19 -5.46 -1.57 20.30
N ALA A 20 -6.30 -2.15 21.16
CA ALA A 20 -5.87 -3.10 22.18
C ALA A 20 -5.19 -4.33 21.55
N ASN A 21 -5.75 -4.88 20.47
CA ASN A 21 -5.16 -6.02 19.75
C ASN A 21 -3.80 -5.66 19.15
N SER A 22 -3.66 -4.45 18.61
CA SER A 22 -2.42 -3.97 18.01
C SER A 22 -1.32 -3.83 19.07
N ILE A 23 -1.64 -3.31 20.25
CA ILE A 23 -0.71 -3.25 21.39
C ILE A 23 -0.31 -4.67 21.83
N VAL A 24 -1.26 -5.59 21.94
CA VAL A 24 -0.97 -6.98 22.31
C VAL A 24 -0.04 -7.65 21.30
N ILE A 25 -0.27 -7.48 20.00
CA ILE A 25 0.59 -8.02 18.94
C ILE A 25 1.99 -7.40 19.01
N PHE A 26 2.08 -6.08 19.23
CA PHE A 26 3.34 -5.37 19.40
C PHE A 26 4.14 -5.91 20.59
N LEU A 27 3.50 -6.09 21.75
CA LEU A 27 4.14 -6.63 22.95
C LEU A 27 4.64 -8.07 22.76
N GLN A 28 3.94 -8.90 21.98
CA GLN A 28 4.39 -10.26 21.67
C GLN A 28 5.69 -10.32 20.85
N GLY A 29 6.11 -9.21 20.24
CA GLY A 29 7.38 -9.10 19.51
C GLY A 29 8.62 -9.08 20.41
N PHE A 30 8.47 -8.80 21.70
CA PHE A 30 9.58 -8.79 22.66
C PHE A 30 9.89 -10.20 23.20
N GLU A 31 11.12 -10.38 23.68
CA GLU A 31 11.52 -11.56 24.44
C GLU A 31 10.89 -11.52 25.85
N LEU A 32 9.70 -12.10 25.97
CA LEU A 32 8.93 -12.14 27.20
C LEU A 32 8.98 -13.51 27.88
N THR A 33 8.84 -13.52 29.21
CA THR A 33 8.66 -14.76 29.99
C THR A 33 7.51 -15.60 29.43
N LYS A 34 7.67 -16.93 29.42
CA LYS A 34 6.69 -17.90 28.89
C LYS A 34 5.27 -17.64 29.39
N LEU A 35 5.12 -17.30 30.67
CA LEU A 35 3.83 -16.99 31.29
C LEU A 35 3.16 -15.75 30.66
N LEU A 36 3.88 -14.63 30.55
CA LEU A 36 3.35 -13.39 29.95
C LEU A 36 3.01 -13.58 28.47
N LYS A 37 3.85 -14.31 27.72
CA LYS A 37 3.61 -14.64 26.31
C LYS A 37 2.31 -15.44 26.14
N THR A 38 2.05 -16.43 27.00
CA THR A 38 0.80 -17.21 26.98
C THR A 38 -0.43 -16.33 27.23
N TYR A 39 -0.37 -15.42 28.21
CA TYR A 39 -1.47 -14.49 28.47
C TYR A 39 -1.74 -13.54 27.29
N LEU A 40 -0.69 -13.00 26.66
CA LEU A 40 -0.85 -12.13 25.49
C LEU A 40 -1.46 -12.88 24.29
N ILE A 41 -1.06 -14.14 24.07
CA ILE A 41 -1.64 -14.99 23.02
C ILE A 41 -3.12 -15.27 23.32
N LEU A 42 -3.46 -15.57 24.57
CA LEU A 42 -4.84 -15.76 25.00
C LEU A 42 -5.69 -14.52 24.69
N VAL A 43 -5.21 -13.32 25.05
CA VAL A 43 -5.92 -12.06 24.79
C VAL A 43 -6.07 -11.80 23.29
N ASP A 44 -5.03 -12.02 22.49
CA ASP A 44 -5.08 -11.88 21.02
C ASP A 44 -6.14 -12.80 20.38
N ASN A 45 -6.19 -14.06 20.81
CA ASN A 45 -7.17 -15.03 20.33
C ASN A 45 -8.59 -14.68 20.77
N LEU A 46 -8.78 -14.19 22.01
CA LEU A 46 -10.08 -13.71 22.50
C LEU A 46 -10.58 -12.52 21.68
N ILE A 47 -9.72 -11.55 21.37
CA ILE A 47 -10.11 -10.40 20.52
C ILE A 47 -10.46 -10.86 19.10
N THR A 48 -9.71 -11.80 18.55
CA THR A 48 -10.00 -12.39 17.23
C THR A 48 -11.37 -13.07 17.21
N LEU A 49 -11.72 -13.78 18.28
CA LEU A 49 -13.03 -14.41 18.45
C LEU A 49 -14.16 -13.38 18.57
N ILE A 50 -13.92 -12.24 19.24
CA ILE A 50 -14.87 -11.11 19.27
C ILE A 50 -15.09 -10.54 17.86
N PHE A 51 -14.03 -10.36 17.06
CA PHE A 51 -14.16 -9.90 15.67
C PHE A 51 -14.88 -10.92 14.78
N LEU A 52 -14.66 -12.22 14.99
CA LEU A 52 -15.42 -13.25 14.30
C LEU A 52 -16.92 -13.15 14.61
N PHE A 53 -17.27 -12.93 15.89
CA PHE A 53 -18.67 -12.70 16.28
C PHE A 53 -19.25 -11.41 15.70
N GLU A 54 -18.48 -10.32 15.69
CA GLU A 54 -18.84 -9.06 15.04
C GLU A 54 -19.22 -9.29 13.57
N LEU A 55 -18.40 -10.03 12.83
CA LEU A 55 -18.65 -10.37 11.43
C LEU A 55 -19.95 -11.17 11.25
N ILE A 56 -20.19 -12.18 12.10
CA ILE A 56 -21.42 -12.97 12.07
C ILE A 56 -22.65 -12.07 12.37
N VAL A 57 -22.55 -11.17 13.34
CA VAL A 57 -23.61 -10.22 13.69
C VAL A 57 -23.88 -9.25 12.53
N LYS A 58 -22.85 -8.72 11.88
CA LYS A 58 -22.98 -7.87 10.69
C LYS A 58 -23.66 -8.62 9.53
N LEU A 59 -23.24 -9.85 9.24
CA LEU A 59 -23.86 -10.69 8.21
C LEU A 59 -25.34 -10.95 8.49
N ASN A 60 -25.70 -11.26 9.74
CA ASN A 60 -27.10 -11.49 10.12
C ASN A 60 -27.94 -10.20 10.08
N SER A 61 -27.36 -9.04 10.39
CA SER A 61 -28.08 -7.77 10.44
C SER A 61 -28.32 -7.16 9.06
N PHE A 62 -27.33 -7.23 8.16
CA PHE A 62 -27.41 -6.65 6.82
C PHE A 62 -27.87 -7.66 5.76
N GLY A 63 -27.83 -8.96 6.07
CA GLY A 63 -27.95 -10.04 5.09
C GLY A 63 -26.73 -10.14 4.17
N PHE A 64 -26.55 -11.27 3.50
CA PHE A 64 -25.38 -11.50 2.64
C PHE A 64 -25.24 -10.44 1.53
N LYS A 65 -26.35 -10.12 0.84
CA LYS A 65 -26.35 -9.10 -0.22
C LYS A 65 -26.05 -7.69 0.30
N GLY A 66 -26.51 -7.35 1.50
CA GLY A 66 -26.24 -6.05 2.12
C GLY A 66 -24.80 -5.92 2.61
N TYR A 67 -24.23 -7.01 3.13
CA TYR A 67 -22.85 -7.05 3.61
C TYR A 67 -21.84 -6.83 2.48
N VAL A 68 -21.99 -7.56 1.37
CA VAL A 68 -21.07 -7.50 0.21
C VAL A 68 -21.18 -6.18 -0.57
N LYS A 69 -22.21 -5.36 -0.32
CA LYS A 69 -22.31 -4.02 -0.95
C LYS A 69 -21.22 -3.05 -0.44
N SER A 70 -20.67 -3.27 0.75
CA SER A 70 -19.62 -2.43 1.32
C SER A 70 -18.26 -3.08 1.15
N ASN A 71 -17.37 -2.42 0.38
CA ASN A 71 -15.97 -2.87 0.21
C ASN A 71 -15.24 -2.99 1.55
N TRP A 72 -15.58 -2.14 2.54
CA TRP A 72 -15.00 -2.19 3.87
C TRP A 72 -15.41 -3.43 4.67
N ASN A 73 -16.67 -3.86 4.54
CA ASN A 73 -17.12 -5.09 5.16
C ASN A 73 -16.41 -6.31 4.53
N ILE A 74 -16.23 -6.31 3.21
CA ILE A 74 -15.46 -7.36 2.51
C ILE A 74 -14.01 -7.38 2.99
N PHE A 75 -13.37 -6.20 3.08
CA PHE A 75 -12.00 -6.07 3.57
C PHE A 75 -11.85 -6.60 5.00
N ASP A 76 -12.73 -6.19 5.91
CA ASP A 76 -12.78 -6.71 7.29
C ASP A 76 -12.94 -8.23 7.32
N ALA A 77 -13.80 -8.80 6.46
CA ALA A 77 -13.98 -10.25 6.36
C ALA A 77 -12.72 -10.97 5.92
N ILE A 78 -12.04 -10.46 4.89
CA ILE A 78 -10.77 -11.03 4.40
C ILE A 78 -9.73 -11.04 5.52
N LEU A 79 -9.61 -9.94 6.27
CA LEU A 79 -8.66 -9.83 7.38
C LEU A 79 -8.95 -10.83 8.51
N ILE A 80 -10.21 -11.06 8.84
CA ILE A 80 -10.61 -12.04 9.85
C ILE A 80 -10.36 -13.46 9.34
N ILE A 81 -10.74 -13.77 8.09
CA ILE A 81 -10.51 -15.09 7.47
C ILE A 81 -9.02 -15.43 7.47
N LEU A 82 -8.17 -14.47 7.14
CA LEU A 82 -6.73 -14.66 7.12
C LEU A 82 -6.13 -14.93 8.51
N ALA A 83 -6.81 -14.49 9.58
CA ALA A 83 -6.43 -14.77 10.96
C ALA A 83 -7.01 -16.10 11.51
N LEU A 84 -8.02 -16.70 10.87
CA LEU A 84 -8.65 -17.95 11.33
C LEU A 84 -7.69 -19.14 11.49
N PRO A 85 -6.70 -19.37 10.60
CA PRO A 85 -5.74 -20.45 10.78
C PRO A 85 -5.04 -20.38 12.14
N SER A 86 -4.62 -19.19 12.59
CA SER A 86 -3.99 -19.03 13.90
C SER A 86 -4.90 -19.41 15.07
N LEU A 87 -6.19 -19.05 14.98
CA LEU A 87 -7.19 -19.39 15.99
C LEU A 87 -7.48 -20.89 16.01
N TYR A 88 -7.53 -21.53 14.84
CA TYR A 88 -7.69 -22.98 14.71
C TYR A 88 -6.55 -23.75 15.39
N PHE A 89 -5.29 -23.40 15.10
CA PHE A 89 -4.13 -24.04 15.75
C PHE A 89 -4.15 -23.92 17.26
N TRP A 90 -4.57 -22.76 17.77
CA TRP A 90 -4.65 -22.51 19.21
C TRP A 90 -5.75 -23.35 19.89
N LEU A 91 -6.91 -23.54 19.25
CA LEU A 91 -8.03 -24.30 19.83
C LEU A 91 -7.80 -25.81 19.81
N PHE A 92 -7.26 -26.34 18.72
CA PHE A 92 -7.19 -27.78 18.49
C PHE A 92 -5.83 -28.39 18.86
N ASN A 93 -4.91 -27.61 19.47
CA ASN A 93 -3.54 -28.03 19.80
C ASN A 93 -2.88 -28.79 18.63
N GLY A 94 -3.15 -28.32 17.41
CA GLY A 94 -2.88 -29.08 16.19
C GLY A 94 -1.39 -29.10 15.86
N GLU A 95 -0.65 -30.03 16.45
CA GLU A 95 0.66 -30.47 15.96
C GLU A 95 0.47 -31.39 14.74
N SER A 96 -0.15 -30.86 13.68
CA SER A 96 -0.16 -31.51 12.38
C SER A 96 1.01 -30.96 11.57
N HIS A 97 2.09 -31.74 11.47
CA HIS A 97 3.29 -31.42 10.67
C HIS A 97 3.00 -31.10 9.19
N GLN A 98 1.81 -31.40 8.68
CA GLN A 98 1.39 -31.08 7.31
C GLN A 98 0.95 -29.62 7.10
N LEU A 99 0.81 -28.82 8.17
CA LEU A 99 0.32 -27.45 8.08
C LEU A 99 1.40 -26.40 8.39
N ASP A 100 2.68 -26.75 8.28
CA ASP A 100 3.80 -25.83 8.52
C ASP A 100 3.74 -24.58 7.63
N TYR A 101 3.22 -24.69 6.41
CA TYR A 101 2.97 -23.53 5.53
C TYR A 101 1.92 -22.55 6.11
N LEU A 102 0.94 -23.05 6.86
CA LEU A 102 -0.05 -22.20 7.53
C LEU A 102 0.52 -21.49 8.77
N LEU A 103 1.74 -21.85 9.22
CA LEU A 103 2.44 -21.09 10.27
C LEU A 103 2.76 -19.67 9.80
N VAL A 104 3.03 -19.47 8.51
CA VAL A 104 3.26 -18.13 7.92
C VAL A 104 2.01 -17.26 8.06
N LEU A 105 0.82 -17.85 7.96
CA LEU A 105 -0.44 -17.12 8.14
C LEU A 105 -0.66 -16.62 9.58
N ARG A 106 0.14 -17.07 10.57
CA ARG A 106 0.13 -16.46 11.91
C ARG A 106 0.61 -15.00 11.86
N ILE A 107 1.48 -14.64 10.91
CA ILE A 107 1.90 -13.24 10.70
C ILE A 107 0.70 -12.42 10.23
N ALA A 108 -0.25 -13.03 9.52
CA ALA A 108 -1.38 -12.32 8.97
C ALA A 108 -2.33 -11.70 10.01
N ARG A 109 -2.26 -12.15 11.26
CA ARG A 109 -2.96 -11.50 12.37
C ARG A 109 -2.55 -10.02 12.53
N VAL A 110 -1.34 -9.64 12.10
CA VAL A 110 -0.87 -8.24 12.06
C VAL A 110 -1.75 -7.41 11.14
N PHE A 111 -2.28 -7.99 10.06
CA PHE A 111 -3.16 -7.27 9.15
C PHE A 111 -4.48 -6.82 9.79
N LYS A 112 -4.90 -7.43 10.92
CA LYS A 112 -6.06 -6.95 11.71
C LYS A 112 -5.91 -5.49 12.15
N PHE A 113 -4.68 -5.00 12.28
CA PHE A 113 -4.42 -3.58 12.52
C PHE A 113 -5.14 -2.75 11.45
N PHE A 114 -4.94 -3.04 10.16
CA PHE A 114 -5.47 -2.25 9.03
C PHE A 114 -6.98 -2.03 9.03
N ARG A 115 -7.76 -2.77 9.82
CA ARG A 115 -9.17 -2.45 10.10
C ARG A 115 -9.35 -1.02 10.61
N PHE A 116 -8.36 -0.43 11.30
CA PHE A 116 -8.44 0.96 11.76
C PHE A 116 -8.66 1.96 10.61
N ILE A 117 -8.22 1.63 9.38
CA ILE A 117 -8.30 2.53 8.22
C ILE A 117 -9.74 2.95 7.93
N HIS A 118 -10.71 2.04 8.10
CA HIS A 118 -12.11 2.33 7.79
C HIS A 118 -12.75 3.36 8.75
N PHE A 119 -12.09 3.67 9.87
CA PHE A 119 -12.55 4.69 10.82
C PHE A 119 -12.08 6.09 10.44
N PHE A 120 -11.20 6.23 9.44
CA PHE A 120 -10.79 7.54 8.98
C PHE A 120 -11.94 8.25 8.25
N PRO A 121 -12.29 9.49 8.66
CA PRO A 121 -13.28 10.28 7.94
C PRO A 121 -12.88 10.44 6.48
N LYS A 122 -13.82 10.24 5.56
CA LYS A 122 -13.63 10.42 4.11
C LYS A 122 -12.56 9.50 3.48
N ILE A 123 -12.27 8.36 4.09
CA ILE A 123 -11.30 7.39 3.55
C ILE A 123 -11.62 6.94 2.12
N ASP A 124 -12.90 6.81 1.77
CA ASP A 124 -13.33 6.49 0.41
C ASP A 124 -12.86 7.53 -0.61
N HIS A 125 -12.92 8.82 -0.27
CA HIS A 125 -12.42 9.89 -1.13
C HIS A 125 -10.90 9.82 -1.30
N LEU A 126 -10.17 9.51 -0.22
CA LEU A 126 -8.71 9.36 -0.27
C LEU A 126 -8.31 8.18 -1.17
N ILE A 127 -8.95 7.02 -1.00
CA ILE A 127 -8.66 5.82 -1.81
C ILE A 127 -9.04 6.06 -3.26
N ASN A 128 -10.20 6.67 -3.54
CA ASN A 128 -10.60 7.01 -4.89
C ASN A 128 -9.63 8.00 -5.54
N GLY A 129 -9.13 8.98 -4.79
CA GLY A 129 -8.07 9.90 -5.23
C GLY A 129 -6.78 9.18 -5.61
N VAL A 130 -6.29 8.29 -4.75
CA VAL A 130 -5.11 7.46 -5.03
C VAL A 130 -5.35 6.58 -6.25
N GLN A 131 -6.51 5.93 -6.37
CA GLN A 131 -6.83 5.10 -7.53
C GLN A 131 -6.86 5.89 -8.84
N ARG A 132 -7.41 7.11 -8.84
CA ARG A 132 -7.39 7.99 -10.02
C ARG A 132 -5.96 8.40 -10.38
N ALA A 133 -5.16 8.80 -9.38
CA ALA A 133 -3.77 9.19 -9.59
C ALA A 133 -2.92 8.03 -10.14
N LEU A 134 -3.11 6.81 -9.62
CA LEU A 134 -2.48 5.61 -10.17
C LEU A 134 -2.93 5.29 -11.59
N LYS A 135 -4.23 5.44 -11.91
CA LYS A 135 -4.74 5.23 -13.27
C LYS A 135 -4.18 6.27 -14.25
N ALA A 136 -4.06 7.53 -13.85
CA ALA A 136 -3.50 8.59 -14.68
C ALA A 136 -1.99 8.39 -14.91
N SER A 137 -1.25 7.91 -13.90
CA SER A 137 0.19 7.71 -13.97
C SER A 137 0.63 6.35 -14.51
N ILE A 138 -0.28 5.39 -14.75
CA ILE A 138 0.08 4.01 -15.11
C ILE A 138 0.96 3.90 -16.35
N VAL A 139 0.67 4.70 -17.39
CA VAL A 139 1.44 4.70 -18.64
C VAL A 139 2.86 5.20 -18.40
N VAL A 140 3.00 6.23 -17.57
CA VAL A 140 4.30 6.82 -17.22
C VAL A 140 5.10 5.88 -16.30
N LEU A 141 4.46 5.28 -15.30
CA LEU A 141 5.08 4.26 -14.46
C LEU A 141 5.55 3.05 -15.27
N LEU A 142 4.76 2.63 -16.27
CA LEU A 142 5.14 1.55 -17.17
C LEU A 142 6.31 1.97 -18.07
N GLY A 143 6.31 3.20 -18.59
CA GLY A 143 7.45 3.76 -19.32
C GLY A 143 8.72 3.79 -18.48
N PHE A 144 8.62 4.14 -17.20
CA PHE A 144 9.74 4.13 -16.26
C PHE A 144 10.25 2.71 -15.98
N LEU A 145 9.35 1.74 -15.84
CA LEU A 145 9.70 0.32 -15.68
C LEU A 145 10.44 -0.22 -16.91
N VAL A 146 9.96 0.12 -18.12
CA VAL A 146 10.62 -0.24 -19.38
C VAL A 146 11.99 0.45 -19.48
N TYR A 147 12.09 1.72 -19.12
CA TYR A 147 13.35 2.45 -19.08
C TYR A 147 14.35 1.77 -18.13
N ASN A 148 13.93 1.44 -16.91
CA ASN A 148 14.76 0.68 -15.96
C ASN A 148 15.21 -0.64 -16.58
N PHE A 149 14.28 -1.41 -17.16
CA PHE A 149 14.59 -2.69 -17.79
C PHE A 149 15.67 -2.57 -18.87
N VAL A 150 15.54 -1.61 -19.79
CA VAL A 150 16.51 -1.39 -20.88
C VAL A 150 17.88 -1.01 -20.32
N ILE A 151 17.94 -0.03 -19.42
CA ILE A 151 19.21 0.42 -18.81
C ILE A 151 19.87 -0.70 -18.00
N SER A 152 19.08 -1.50 -17.28
CA SER A 152 19.60 -2.63 -16.51
C SER A 152 20.20 -3.72 -17.38
N VAL A 153 19.58 -4.04 -18.52
CA VAL A 153 20.15 -4.98 -19.48
C VAL A 153 21.45 -4.43 -20.07
N LEU A 154 21.47 -3.14 -20.46
CA LEU A 154 22.68 -2.49 -20.98
C LEU A 154 23.82 -2.46 -19.95
N SER A 155 23.55 -2.03 -18.72
CA SER A 155 24.53 -2.01 -17.63
C SER A 155 25.02 -3.40 -17.27
N CYS A 156 24.16 -4.42 -17.36
CA CYS A 156 24.57 -5.82 -17.21
C CYS A 156 25.61 -6.19 -18.27
N PHE A 157 25.39 -5.85 -19.55
CA PHE A 157 26.36 -6.14 -20.61
C PHE A 157 27.67 -5.36 -20.46
N PHE A 158 27.63 -4.11 -19.99
CA PHE A 158 28.83 -3.29 -19.84
C PHE A 158 29.69 -3.65 -18.64
N TYR A 159 29.06 -3.98 -17.51
CA TYR A 159 29.75 -4.02 -16.22
C TYR A 159 29.73 -5.40 -15.54
N ARG A 160 29.21 -6.45 -16.18
CA ARG A 160 29.19 -7.82 -15.60
C ARG A 160 30.55 -8.28 -15.09
N ASP A 161 31.61 -8.03 -15.85
CA ASP A 161 32.96 -8.51 -15.51
C ASP A 161 33.71 -7.56 -14.54
N ILE A 162 33.32 -6.28 -14.50
CA ILE A 162 33.98 -5.25 -13.67
C ILE A 162 33.31 -5.16 -12.27
N ALA A 163 31.99 -5.28 -12.22
CA ALA A 163 31.18 -5.09 -11.03
C ALA A 163 30.08 -6.17 -10.91
N PRO A 164 30.46 -7.46 -10.75
CA PRO A 164 29.52 -8.58 -10.71
C PRO A 164 28.53 -8.50 -9.54
N GLU A 165 28.91 -7.85 -8.42
CA GLU A 165 28.03 -7.62 -7.28
C GLU A 165 26.75 -6.84 -7.66
N TYR A 166 26.88 -5.89 -8.58
CA TYR A 166 25.78 -5.02 -9.01
C TYR A 166 25.17 -5.44 -10.34
N PHE A 167 25.95 -6.09 -11.21
CA PHE A 167 25.59 -6.31 -12.63
C PHE A 167 25.78 -7.76 -13.11
N SER A 168 25.89 -8.75 -12.22
CA SER A 168 26.07 -10.17 -12.59
C SER A 168 25.00 -10.71 -13.53
N ASN A 169 23.72 -10.42 -13.27
CA ASN A 169 22.59 -10.86 -14.08
C ASN A 169 21.54 -9.75 -14.24
N PRO A 170 20.60 -9.88 -15.20
CA PRO A 170 19.62 -8.84 -15.48
C PRO A 170 18.72 -8.46 -14.30
N LEU A 171 18.37 -9.39 -13.40
CA LEU A 171 17.52 -9.10 -12.24
C LEU A 171 18.28 -8.30 -11.17
N VAL A 172 19.53 -8.69 -10.89
CA VAL A 172 20.40 -7.93 -9.96
C VAL A 172 20.69 -6.54 -10.53
N SER A 173 20.91 -6.45 -11.84
CA SER A 173 21.08 -5.17 -12.54
C SER A 173 19.81 -4.31 -12.50
N PHE A 174 18.63 -4.93 -12.60
CA PHE A 174 17.33 -4.26 -12.45
C PHE A 174 17.20 -3.59 -11.08
N TYR A 175 17.55 -4.31 -10.02
CA TYR A 175 17.57 -3.78 -8.68
C TYR A 175 18.62 -2.67 -8.49
N SER A 176 19.84 -2.85 -9.02
CA SER A 176 20.91 -1.87 -8.92
C SER A 176 20.57 -0.54 -9.61
N ILE A 177 20.02 -0.58 -10.83
CA ILE A 177 19.59 0.64 -11.52
C ILE A 177 18.38 1.28 -10.82
N PHE A 178 17.43 0.47 -10.33
CA PHE A 178 16.32 1.00 -9.55
C PHE A 178 16.79 1.74 -8.29
N LYS A 179 17.81 1.24 -7.58
CA LYS A 179 18.44 1.96 -6.46
C LYS A 179 19.06 3.28 -6.90
N ILE A 180 19.76 3.32 -8.03
CA ILE A 180 20.36 4.56 -8.56
C ILE A 180 19.28 5.60 -8.87
N PHE A 181 18.10 5.17 -9.33
CA PHE A 181 16.97 6.07 -9.62
C PHE A 181 16.40 6.74 -8.37
N THR A 182 16.56 6.19 -7.16
CA THR A 182 16.11 6.87 -5.93
C THR A 182 17.01 8.04 -5.55
N VAL A 183 18.12 8.25 -6.28
CA VAL A 183 19.13 9.30 -6.05
C VAL A 183 19.84 9.17 -4.70
N GLU A 184 19.55 8.11 -3.94
CA GLU A 184 20.21 7.80 -2.68
C GLU A 184 21.42 6.90 -2.95
N GLY A 185 22.61 7.32 -2.53
CA GLY A 185 23.84 6.54 -2.74
C GLY A 185 24.20 6.30 -4.20
N TRP A 186 23.66 7.09 -5.15
CA TRP A 186 23.82 6.85 -6.59
C TRP A 186 25.26 6.87 -7.09
N TYR A 187 26.17 7.53 -6.35
CA TYR A 187 27.59 7.68 -6.67
C TYR A 187 28.42 6.44 -6.32
N GLU A 188 27.95 5.55 -5.45
CA GLU A 188 28.71 4.40 -4.95
C GLU A 188 29.06 3.40 -6.08
N ILE A 189 28.09 3.09 -6.94
CA ILE A 189 28.26 2.15 -8.05
C ILE A 189 29.23 2.71 -9.11
N PRO A 190 29.08 3.96 -9.60
CA PRO A 190 30.05 4.59 -10.49
C PRO A 190 31.46 4.67 -9.92
N ASP A 191 31.62 5.02 -8.63
CA ASP A 191 32.93 5.13 -8.00
C ASP A 191 33.59 3.74 -7.83
N PHE A 192 32.81 2.72 -7.48
CA PHE A 192 33.28 1.34 -7.44
C PHE A 192 33.78 0.88 -8.81
N ILE A 193 33.03 1.12 -9.89
CA ILE A 193 33.44 0.75 -11.25
C ILE A 193 34.67 1.55 -11.67
N SER A 194 34.73 2.85 -11.36
CA SER A 194 35.86 3.71 -11.71
C SER A 194 37.16 3.31 -11.00
N THR A 195 37.08 2.73 -9.81
CA THR A 195 38.27 2.27 -9.05
C THR A 195 38.78 0.93 -9.57
N ASN A 196 37.89 0.10 -10.11
CA ASN A 196 38.21 -1.25 -10.63
C ASN A 196 38.40 -1.29 -12.15
N SER A 197 38.48 -0.14 -12.83
CA SER A 197 38.64 -0.06 -14.28
C SER A 197 39.67 1.01 -14.69
N ASN A 198 40.00 1.06 -15.98
CA ASN A 198 40.92 2.06 -16.52
C ASN A 198 40.34 3.48 -16.38
N GLU A 199 41.19 4.50 -16.24
CA GLU A 199 40.77 5.89 -16.05
C GLU A 199 39.74 6.37 -17.08
N THR A 200 39.92 6.01 -18.36
CA THR A 200 38.97 6.36 -19.43
C THR A 200 37.60 5.69 -19.25
N ILE A 201 37.57 4.42 -18.85
CA ILE A 201 36.33 3.68 -18.60
C ILE A 201 35.64 4.25 -17.36
N GLY A 202 36.39 4.55 -16.31
CA GLY A 202 35.87 5.20 -15.10
C GLY A 202 35.25 6.57 -15.40
N PHE A 203 35.90 7.40 -16.21
CA PHE A 203 35.35 8.69 -16.64
C PHE A 203 34.04 8.55 -17.43
N LEU A 204 34.01 7.66 -18.44
CA LEU A 204 32.80 7.40 -19.23
C LEU A 204 31.66 6.82 -18.39
N THR A 205 32.00 5.96 -17.43
CA THR A 205 31.04 5.36 -16.48
C THR A 205 30.37 6.45 -15.64
N LYS A 206 31.13 7.41 -15.12
CA LYS A 206 30.58 8.54 -14.35
C LYS A 206 29.60 9.36 -15.19
N ILE A 207 29.94 9.66 -16.44
CA ILE A 207 29.04 10.37 -17.36
C ILE A 207 27.76 9.55 -17.61
N TYR A 208 27.89 8.26 -17.88
CA TYR A 208 26.77 7.36 -18.12
C TYR A 208 25.77 7.37 -16.95
N PHE A 209 26.26 7.21 -15.71
CA PHE A 209 25.39 7.20 -14.54
C PHE A 209 24.83 8.58 -14.18
N VAL A 210 25.56 9.68 -14.43
CA VAL A 210 25.02 11.03 -14.29
C VAL A 210 23.82 11.24 -15.21
N LEU A 211 23.92 10.83 -16.48
CA LEU A 211 22.80 10.91 -17.43
C LEU A 211 21.61 10.09 -16.96
N ILE A 212 21.85 8.89 -16.43
CA ILE A 212 20.82 8.03 -15.87
C ILE A 212 20.12 8.69 -14.67
N VAL A 213 20.87 9.27 -13.74
CA VAL A 213 20.30 9.93 -12.56
C VAL A 213 19.50 11.16 -12.95
N ILE A 214 19.97 11.95 -13.93
CA ILE A 214 19.22 13.11 -14.42
C ILE A 214 17.90 12.67 -15.07
N THR A 215 17.95 11.71 -16.00
CA THR A 215 16.78 11.29 -16.78
C THR A 215 15.81 10.42 -15.97
N GLY A 216 16.30 9.38 -15.30
CA GLY A 216 15.48 8.45 -14.52
C GLY A 216 15.19 8.94 -13.12
N GLY A 217 16.22 9.39 -12.39
CA GLY A 217 16.04 9.85 -11.01
C GLY A 217 15.30 11.18 -10.95
N VAL A 218 15.97 12.26 -11.35
CA VAL A 218 15.45 13.63 -11.19
C VAL A 218 14.20 13.85 -12.04
N PHE A 219 14.29 13.69 -13.37
CA PHE A 219 13.15 13.94 -14.25
C PHE A 219 12.06 12.86 -14.12
N GLY A 220 12.44 11.58 -14.04
CA GLY A 220 11.47 10.49 -13.91
C GLY A 220 10.62 10.60 -12.64
N LEU A 221 11.24 10.80 -11.46
CA LEU A 221 10.49 10.99 -10.22
C LEU A 221 9.67 12.29 -10.25
N SER A 222 10.21 13.38 -10.80
CA SER A 222 9.48 14.65 -10.90
C SER A 222 8.24 14.54 -11.78
N LEU A 223 8.33 13.83 -12.91
CA LEU A 223 7.22 13.60 -13.84
C LEU A 223 6.13 12.72 -13.22
N VAL A 224 6.51 11.63 -12.54
CA VAL A 224 5.54 10.78 -11.84
C VAL A 224 4.83 11.58 -10.75
N ASN A 225 5.58 12.35 -9.97
CA ASN A 225 5.01 13.19 -8.92
C ASN A 225 4.07 14.26 -9.47
N SER A 226 4.44 14.96 -10.55
CA SER A 226 3.58 15.99 -11.14
C SER A 226 2.26 15.41 -11.63
N ILE A 227 2.30 14.28 -12.34
CA ILE A 227 1.08 13.60 -12.83
C ILE A 227 0.22 13.11 -11.66
N PHE A 228 0.86 12.61 -10.60
CA PHE A 228 0.16 12.14 -9.42
C PHE A 228 -0.57 13.28 -8.70
N VAL A 229 0.10 14.44 -8.54
CA VAL A 229 -0.49 15.64 -7.95
C VAL A 229 -1.61 16.19 -8.82
N ASP A 230 -1.40 16.33 -10.12
CA ASP A 230 -2.41 16.85 -11.06
C ASP A 230 -3.67 15.98 -11.04
N ALA A 231 -3.52 14.65 -11.09
CA ALA A 231 -4.63 13.72 -11.02
C ALA A 231 -5.37 13.71 -9.67
N MET A 232 -4.68 14.04 -8.57
CA MET A 232 -5.30 14.18 -7.26
C MET A 232 -6.07 15.51 -7.13
N VAL A 233 -5.56 16.60 -7.72
CA VAL A 233 -6.17 17.94 -7.65
C VAL A 233 -7.35 18.08 -8.62
N SER A 234 -7.32 17.42 -9.79
CA SER A 234 -8.39 17.51 -10.81
C SER A 234 -9.78 17.21 -10.26
N ASP A 235 -9.92 16.27 -9.31
CA ASP A 235 -11.24 15.92 -8.71
C ASP A 235 -11.91 17.10 -7.98
N ASN A 236 -11.11 18.00 -7.38
CA ASN A 236 -11.66 19.20 -6.74
C ASN A 236 -12.03 20.28 -7.76
N ASN A 237 -11.40 20.26 -8.94
CA ASN A 237 -11.58 21.30 -9.95
C ASN A 237 -12.79 20.99 -10.84
N ASP A 238 -12.99 19.74 -11.26
CA ASP A 238 -14.09 19.33 -12.14
C ASP A 238 -15.48 19.64 -11.54
N ASP A 239 -15.63 19.44 -10.23
CA ASP A 239 -16.88 19.75 -9.52
C ASP A 239 -17.10 21.26 -9.35
N LEU A 240 -16.01 22.04 -9.28
CA LEU A 240 -16.06 23.49 -9.20
C LEU A 240 -16.41 24.09 -10.56
N GLU A 241 -15.81 23.58 -11.63
CA GLU A 241 -16.05 23.97 -13.02
C GLU A 241 -17.52 23.73 -13.41
N LYS A 242 -18.09 22.57 -13.09
CA LYS A 242 -19.53 22.31 -13.29
C LYS A 242 -20.43 23.29 -12.54
N LYS A 243 -20.06 23.69 -11.32
CA LYS A 243 -20.84 24.67 -10.55
C LYS A 243 -20.77 26.06 -11.19
N ILE A 244 -19.61 26.43 -11.74
CA ILE A 244 -19.42 27.68 -12.49
C ILE A 244 -20.27 27.66 -13.76
N GLU A 245 -20.24 26.59 -14.56
CA GLU A 245 -21.09 26.47 -15.77
C GLU A 245 -22.60 26.58 -15.44
N ILE A 246 -23.03 25.99 -14.32
CA ILE A 246 -24.43 26.10 -13.86
C ILE A 246 -24.77 27.55 -13.45
N LEU A 247 -23.83 28.26 -12.83
CA LEU A 247 -24.01 29.65 -12.44
C LEU A 247 -24.08 30.56 -13.67
N GLU A 248 -23.19 30.38 -14.64
CA GLU A 248 -23.21 31.13 -15.92
C GLU A 248 -24.54 30.94 -16.65
N LYS A 249 -25.01 29.69 -16.82
CA LYS A 249 -26.33 29.42 -17.40
C LYS A 249 -27.48 30.12 -16.67
N LYS A 250 -27.41 30.20 -15.34
CA LYS A 250 -28.43 30.92 -14.55
C LYS A 250 -28.36 32.43 -14.76
N ILE A 251 -27.16 32.98 -14.87
CA ILE A 251 -26.95 34.40 -15.15
C ILE A 251 -27.52 34.73 -16.54
N ASP A 252 -27.22 33.93 -17.56
CA ASP A 252 -27.74 34.13 -18.92
C ASP A 252 -29.27 34.11 -18.95
N ILE A 253 -29.90 33.15 -18.29
CA ILE A 253 -31.38 33.07 -18.17
C ILE A 253 -31.96 34.32 -17.48
N LEU A 254 -31.26 34.88 -16.50
CA LEU A 254 -31.72 36.08 -15.79
C LEU A 254 -31.56 37.34 -16.65
N ILE A 255 -30.46 37.45 -17.40
CA ILE A 255 -30.21 38.53 -18.36
C ILE A 255 -31.29 38.50 -19.46
N ASP A 256 -31.56 37.34 -20.05
CA ASP A 256 -32.61 37.18 -21.07
C ASP A 256 -34.00 37.54 -20.54
N LYS A 257 -34.31 37.22 -19.28
CA LYS A 257 -35.57 37.62 -18.65
C LYS A 257 -35.68 39.12 -18.37
N GLN A 258 -34.56 39.82 -18.16
CA GLN A 258 -34.54 41.26 -18.00
C GLN A 258 -34.62 42.00 -19.34
N LEU A 259 -34.02 41.45 -20.40
CA LEU A 259 -34.05 42.04 -21.75
C LEU A 259 -35.40 41.86 -22.46
N ASN A 260 -36.15 40.80 -22.13
CA ASN A 260 -37.47 40.50 -22.70
C ASN A 260 -38.66 41.03 -21.86
N LYS A 261 -38.42 42.00 -20.97
CA LYS A 261 -39.42 42.69 -20.15
C LYS A 261 -39.48 44.16 -20.53
#